data_AF-A0A494ZVN5-F1
#
_entry.id   AF-A0A494ZVN5-F1
#
_cell.length_a   1.000
_cell.length_b   1.000
_cell.length_c   1.000
_cell.angle_alpha   90.00
_cell.angle_beta   90.00
_cell.angle_gamma   90.00
#
_symmetry.space_group_name_H-M   'P 1'
#
loop_
_entity.id
_entity.type
_entity.pdbx_description
1 polymer ?
#
loop_
_entity_poly.entity_id
_entity_poly.type
_entity_poly.pdbx_seq_one_letter_code
_entity_poly.pdbx_strand_id
1 'polypeptide(L)'
;MYLRNFGSNFTTPEIYQLNNEIISNLEKAINGEYSAIHCYEKLAQIAPTEEVKMQILEIREDERRHLSAFITTFTNITGQQPSPQLTEDCKETYREGLVTSFIDEQENVDFYLDMADKIQDPMIKEMFKRAAADEQNHAGWFSYFLMTNEKATITRQNAGNFGAKGALNATSLHLVQMLTYALQDEFLAQSRYNDILLNFGYIRTFARIQEAELRHIRLLLPLFDRYQVEVPEDNSKEFITTPATVKEAYAIGVEGEIENIDMYNKFMSLEIPADVRAVFTQLRDASLNHLTAFERGLQRK
;
A
#
# COMPACT_ATOMS: atom_id res chain seq x y z
N MET A 1 -45.25 -14.63 4.66
CA MET A 1 -44.91 -15.45 3.48
C MET A 1 -45.13 -14.58 2.24
N TYR A 2 -44.15 -13.75 1.89
CA TYR A 2 -44.16 -12.99 0.64
C TYR A 2 -42.91 -13.39 -0.14
N LEU A 3 -43.07 -14.39 -1.00
CA LEU A 3 -42.11 -14.65 -2.07
C LEU A 3 -42.23 -13.46 -3.03
N ARG A 4 -41.19 -12.62 -3.10
CA ARG A 4 -41.07 -11.70 -4.23
C ARG A 4 -40.92 -12.57 -5.48
N ASN A 5 -41.85 -12.41 -6.40
CA ASN A 5 -41.86 -13.12 -7.67
C ASN A 5 -40.68 -12.60 -8.51
N PHE A 6 -39.56 -13.31 -8.49
CA PHE A 6 -38.44 -13.09 -9.40
C PHE A 6 -38.88 -13.60 -10.77
N GLY A 7 -39.12 -12.68 -11.71
CA GLY A 7 -39.60 -13.00 -13.05
C GLY A 7 -38.71 -14.01 -13.76
N SER A 8 -39.13 -15.27 -13.78
CA SER A 8 -38.37 -16.37 -14.38
C SER A 8 -39.30 -17.51 -14.81
N ASN A 9 -38.94 -18.20 -15.90
CA ASN A 9 -39.68 -19.29 -16.54
C ASN A 9 -39.56 -20.64 -15.80
N PHE A 10 -39.42 -20.63 -14.48
CA PHE A 10 -39.22 -21.85 -13.69
C PHE A 10 -40.52 -22.34 -13.05
N THR A 11 -40.63 -23.65 -12.86
CA THR A 11 -41.75 -24.27 -12.14
C THR A 11 -41.64 -23.99 -10.63
N THR A 12 -42.76 -24.04 -9.90
CA THR A 12 -42.79 -23.75 -8.46
C THR A 12 -41.75 -24.55 -7.64
N PRO A 13 -41.52 -25.86 -7.87
CA PRO A 13 -40.47 -26.61 -7.14
C PRO A 13 -39.05 -26.12 -7.41
N GLU A 14 -38.74 -25.74 -8.66
CA GLU A 14 -37.41 -25.23 -9.06
C GLU A 14 -37.11 -23.89 -8.39
N ILE A 15 -38.11 -23.01 -8.26
CA ILE A 15 -37.99 -21.72 -7.55
C ILE A 15 -37.72 -21.94 -6.05
N TYR A 16 -38.40 -22.90 -5.41
CA TYR A 16 -38.15 -23.21 -4.00
C TYR A 16 -36.75 -23.78 -3.77
N GLN A 17 -36.26 -24.63 -4.67
CA GLN A 17 -34.94 -25.23 -4.55
C GLN A 17 -33.82 -24.19 -4.74
N LEU A 18 -33.95 -23.32 -5.73
CA LEU A 18 -33.00 -22.22 -5.98
C LEU A 18 -32.94 -21.23 -4.81
N ASN A 19 -34.10 -20.88 -4.23
CA ASN A 19 -34.15 -19.99 -3.07
C ASN A 19 -33.47 -20.60 -1.83
N ASN A 20 -33.61 -21.91 -1.62
CA ASN A 20 -32.93 -22.61 -0.52
C ASN A 20 -31.42 -22.67 -0.72
N GLU A 21 -30.94 -22.86 -1.96
CA GLU A 21 -29.51 -22.84 -2.29
C GLU A 21 -28.89 -21.46 -2.03
N ILE A 22 -29.56 -20.38 -2.47
CA ILE A 22 -29.09 -19.00 -2.23
C ILE A 22 -29.00 -18.69 -0.73
N ILE A 23 -30.02 -19.09 0.05
CA ILE A 23 -30.03 -18.88 1.50
C ILE A 23 -28.87 -19.65 2.17
N SER A 24 -28.70 -20.94 1.83
CA SER A 24 -27.62 -21.76 2.37
C SER A 24 -26.24 -21.20 2.02
N ASN A 25 -26.07 -20.68 0.80
CA ASN A 25 -24.80 -20.10 0.38
C ASN A 25 -24.54 -18.74 1.05
N LEU A 26 -25.58 -17.92 1.29
CA LEU A 26 -25.45 -16.71 2.11
C LEU A 26 -25.05 -17.04 3.55
N GLU A 27 -25.59 -18.09 4.16
CA GLU A 27 -25.15 -18.54 5.50
C GLU A 27 -23.68 -18.95 5.50
N LYS A 28 -23.24 -19.65 4.45
CA LYS A 28 -21.83 -20.02 4.28
C LYS A 28 -20.94 -18.78 4.17
N ALA A 29 -21.31 -17.81 3.31
CA ALA A 29 -20.59 -16.55 3.17
C ALA A 29 -20.51 -15.79 4.51
N ILE A 30 -21.64 -15.66 5.22
CA ILE A 30 -21.70 -15.01 6.54
C ILE A 30 -20.75 -15.67 7.55
N ASN A 31 -20.66 -17.00 7.58
CA ASN A 31 -19.76 -17.71 8.48
C ASN A 31 -18.28 -17.56 8.06
N GLY A 32 -17.99 -17.54 6.77
CA GLY A 32 -16.66 -17.26 6.23
C GLY A 32 -16.17 -15.87 6.63
N GLU A 33 -16.94 -14.83 6.30
CA GLU A 33 -16.62 -13.43 6.68
C GLU A 33 -16.46 -13.27 8.20
N TYR A 34 -17.37 -13.89 8.96
CA TYR A 34 -17.27 -13.87 10.41
C TYR A 34 -15.98 -14.52 10.90
N SER A 35 -15.58 -15.66 10.33
CA SER A 35 -14.34 -16.35 10.70
C SER A 35 -13.11 -15.52 10.32
N ALA A 36 -13.07 -14.98 9.11
CA ALA A 36 -12.01 -14.09 8.62
C ALA A 36 -11.79 -12.89 9.56
N ILE A 37 -12.86 -12.21 9.99
CA ILE A 37 -12.77 -11.09 10.95
C ILE A 37 -12.07 -11.49 12.26
N HIS A 38 -12.33 -12.70 12.76
CA HIS A 38 -11.73 -13.18 14.01
C HIS A 38 -10.28 -13.61 13.81
N CYS A 39 -10.00 -14.30 12.70
CA CYS A 39 -8.66 -14.77 12.39
C CYS A 39 -7.72 -13.60 12.06
N TYR A 40 -8.19 -12.58 11.35
CA TYR A 40 -7.38 -11.42 10.98
C TYR A 40 -7.10 -10.50 12.18
N GLU A 41 -8.01 -10.42 13.15
CA GLU A 41 -7.74 -9.76 14.43
C GLU A 41 -6.58 -10.43 15.17
N LYS A 42 -6.57 -11.77 15.24
CA LYS A 42 -5.45 -12.52 15.84
C LYS A 42 -4.16 -12.36 15.04
N LEU A 43 -4.24 -12.49 13.72
CA LEU A 43 -3.10 -12.42 12.83
C LEU A 43 -2.42 -11.04 12.88
N ALA A 44 -3.21 -9.96 12.97
CA ALA A 44 -2.73 -8.60 13.15
C ALA A 44 -1.94 -8.43 14.47
N GLN A 45 -2.35 -9.10 15.56
CA GLN A 45 -1.66 -9.01 16.85
C GLN A 45 -0.27 -9.65 16.84
N ILE A 46 -0.07 -10.67 15.99
CA ILE A 46 1.21 -11.39 15.86
C ILE A 46 2.00 -10.97 14.61
N ALA A 47 1.57 -9.91 13.91
CA ALA A 47 2.24 -9.42 12.73
C ALA A 47 3.64 -8.85 13.06
N PRO A 48 4.65 -9.06 12.21
CA PRO A 48 6.04 -8.73 12.50
C PRO A 48 6.33 -7.23 12.47
N THR A 49 5.46 -6.43 11.84
CA THR A 49 5.62 -4.98 11.70
C THR A 49 4.27 -4.27 11.84
N GLU A 50 4.30 -3.00 12.27
CA GLU A 50 3.07 -2.20 12.43
C GLU A 50 2.35 -1.96 11.09
N GLU A 51 3.07 -1.92 9.97
CA GLU A 51 2.45 -1.77 8.67
C GLU A 51 1.68 -3.00 8.24
N VAL A 52 2.30 -4.17 8.36
CA VAL A 52 1.61 -5.42 8.01
C VAL A 52 0.41 -5.62 8.93
N LYS A 53 0.55 -5.29 10.22
CA LYS A 53 -0.58 -5.23 11.14
C LYS A 53 -1.69 -4.32 10.64
N MET A 54 -1.36 -3.10 10.24
CA MET A 54 -2.35 -2.12 9.78
C MET A 54 -3.01 -2.55 8.47
N GLN A 55 -2.28 -3.18 7.54
CA GLN A 55 -2.85 -3.71 6.32
C GLN A 55 -3.81 -4.88 6.60
N ILE A 56 -3.44 -5.78 7.52
CA ILE A 56 -4.34 -6.87 7.95
C ILE A 56 -5.60 -6.31 8.62
N LEU A 57 -5.47 -5.22 9.40
CA LEU A 57 -6.62 -4.54 10.00
C LEU A 57 -7.51 -3.82 8.98
N GLU A 58 -6.97 -3.36 7.84
CA GLU A 58 -7.73 -2.82 6.73
C GLU A 58 -8.54 -3.91 6.03
N ILE A 59 -7.90 -5.03 5.67
CA ILE A 59 -8.57 -6.23 5.12
C ILE A 59 -9.71 -6.68 6.05
N ARG A 60 -9.43 -6.73 7.36
CA ARG A 60 -10.45 -7.06 8.35
C ARG A 60 -11.66 -6.12 8.33
N GLU A 61 -11.48 -4.83 8.01
CA GLU A 61 -12.60 -3.90 7.91
C GLU A 61 -13.41 -4.13 6.62
N ASP A 62 -12.77 -4.57 5.53
CA ASP A 62 -13.45 -5.07 4.33
C ASP A 62 -14.36 -6.26 4.67
N GLU A 63 -13.87 -7.26 5.41
CA GLU A 63 -14.72 -8.40 5.81
C GLU A 63 -15.90 -7.98 6.69
N ARG A 64 -15.75 -6.93 7.50
CA ARG A 64 -16.88 -6.38 8.26
C ARG A 64 -17.92 -5.74 7.35
N ARG A 65 -17.50 -5.10 6.26
CA ARG A 65 -18.40 -4.56 5.24
C ARG A 65 -19.11 -5.70 4.50
N HIS A 66 -18.39 -6.73 4.09
CA HIS A 66 -18.94 -7.94 3.46
C HIS A 66 -19.96 -8.63 4.36
N LEU A 67 -19.57 -8.93 5.61
CA LEU A 67 -20.46 -9.53 6.61
C LEU A 67 -21.74 -8.71 6.78
N SER A 68 -21.63 -7.39 6.91
CA SER A 68 -22.79 -6.51 7.06
C SER A 68 -23.73 -6.57 5.84
N ALA A 69 -23.15 -6.59 4.63
CA ALA A 69 -23.90 -6.70 3.39
C ALA A 69 -24.61 -8.05 3.24
N PHE A 70 -23.92 -9.16 3.58
CA PHE A 70 -24.50 -10.50 3.52
C PHE A 70 -25.58 -10.71 4.59
N ILE A 71 -25.38 -10.26 5.83
CA ILE A 71 -26.40 -10.30 6.89
C ILE A 71 -27.65 -9.52 6.47
N THR A 72 -27.45 -8.32 5.91
CA THR A 72 -28.56 -7.47 5.43
C THR A 72 -29.33 -8.18 4.32
N THR A 73 -28.63 -8.77 3.36
CA THR A 73 -29.24 -9.51 2.25
C THR A 73 -29.99 -10.75 2.73
N PHE A 74 -29.37 -11.56 3.60
CA PHE A 74 -30.01 -12.73 4.21
C PHE A 74 -31.28 -12.33 4.95
N THR A 75 -31.21 -11.30 5.80
CA THR A 75 -32.37 -10.82 6.58
C THR A 75 -33.50 -10.34 5.68
N ASN A 76 -33.17 -9.66 4.57
CA ASN A 76 -34.17 -9.20 3.61
C ASN A 76 -34.88 -10.35 2.87
N ILE A 77 -34.18 -11.47 2.64
CA ILE A 77 -34.74 -12.65 1.95
C ILE A 77 -35.54 -13.52 2.91
N THR A 78 -35.00 -13.81 4.11
CA THR A 78 -35.56 -14.79 5.05
C THR A 78 -36.51 -14.17 6.07
N GLY A 79 -36.36 -12.87 6.35
CA GLY A 79 -37.01 -12.18 7.46
C GLY A 79 -36.44 -12.54 8.83
N GLN A 80 -35.31 -13.26 8.89
CA GLN A 80 -34.65 -13.72 10.11
C GLN A 80 -33.22 -13.18 10.20
N GLN A 81 -32.75 -12.94 11.42
CA GLN A 81 -31.35 -12.62 11.66
C GLN A 81 -30.52 -13.91 11.64
N PRO A 82 -29.39 -13.95 10.93
CA PRO A 82 -28.49 -15.09 10.96
C PRO A 82 -27.75 -15.15 12.30
N SER A 83 -27.21 -16.32 12.63
CA SER A 83 -26.31 -16.50 13.78
C SER A 83 -24.95 -16.96 13.29
N PRO A 84 -24.04 -16.03 12.95
CA PRO A 84 -22.72 -16.37 12.43
C PRO A 84 -21.97 -17.30 13.37
N GLN A 85 -21.30 -18.30 12.82
CA GLN A 85 -20.49 -19.28 13.53
C GLN A 85 -19.04 -19.17 13.08
N LEU A 86 -18.11 -19.38 14.03
CA LEU A 86 -16.71 -19.53 13.70
C LEU A 86 -16.51 -20.94 13.12
N THR A 87 -16.30 -21.03 11.81
CA THR A 87 -16.18 -22.30 11.09
C THR A 87 -14.73 -22.67 10.75
N GLU A 88 -13.83 -21.70 10.80
CA GLU A 88 -12.41 -21.88 10.47
C GLU A 88 -11.53 -21.87 11.72
N ASP A 89 -10.37 -22.54 11.60
CA ASP A 89 -9.37 -22.63 12.66
C ASP A 89 -8.28 -21.57 12.46
N CYS A 90 -8.35 -20.49 13.25
CA CYS A 90 -7.37 -19.42 13.21
C CYS A 90 -6.02 -19.92 13.73
N LYS A 91 -5.03 -20.05 12.83
CA LYS A 91 -3.70 -20.55 13.17
C LYS A 91 -2.95 -19.62 14.14
N GLU A 92 -2.16 -20.24 15.01
CA GLU A 92 -1.45 -19.55 16.11
C GLU A 92 -0.12 -18.91 15.66
N THR A 93 0.52 -19.44 14.60
CA THR A 93 1.77 -18.88 14.08
C THR A 93 1.50 -17.94 12.91
N TYR A 94 2.29 -16.87 12.81
CA TYR A 94 2.09 -15.83 11.80
C TYR A 94 2.12 -16.40 10.37
N ARG A 95 3.12 -17.23 10.06
CA ARG A 95 3.27 -17.83 8.73
C ARG A 95 2.13 -18.81 8.40
N GLU A 96 1.70 -19.64 9.34
CA GLU A 96 0.57 -20.55 9.10
C GLU A 96 -0.73 -19.77 8.92
N GLY A 97 -0.92 -18.71 9.71
CA GLY A 97 -2.05 -17.79 9.55
C GLY A 97 -2.09 -17.19 8.15
N LEU A 98 -0.99 -16.62 7.67
CA LEU A 98 -0.90 -16.10 6.30
C LEU A 98 -1.21 -17.15 5.23
N VAL A 99 -0.69 -18.38 5.36
CA VAL A 99 -0.95 -19.46 4.38
C VAL A 99 -2.43 -19.82 4.38
N THR A 100 -3.03 -19.99 5.56
CA THR A 100 -4.45 -20.32 5.69
C THR A 100 -5.32 -19.19 5.14
N SER A 101 -5.09 -17.94 5.54
CA SER A 101 -5.83 -16.79 5.01
C SER A 101 -5.70 -16.66 3.50
N PHE A 102 -4.51 -16.84 2.92
CA PHE A 102 -4.35 -16.85 1.47
C PHE A 102 -5.22 -17.91 0.76
N ILE A 103 -5.29 -19.12 1.33
CA ILE A 103 -6.10 -20.21 0.77
C ILE A 103 -7.59 -19.89 0.92
N ASP A 104 -8.01 -19.46 2.11
CA ASP A 104 -9.40 -19.14 2.41
C ASP A 104 -9.91 -18.03 1.47
N GLU A 105 -9.10 -16.98 1.24
CA GLU A 105 -9.47 -15.93 0.29
C GLU A 105 -9.60 -16.43 -1.14
N GLN A 106 -8.66 -17.26 -1.61
CA GLN A 106 -8.75 -17.84 -2.96
C GLN A 106 -9.99 -18.74 -3.11
N GLU A 107 -10.35 -19.50 -2.07
CA GLU A 107 -11.59 -20.31 -2.06
C GLU A 107 -12.85 -19.43 -2.05
N ASN A 108 -12.82 -18.30 -1.34
CA ASN A 108 -13.92 -17.33 -1.31
C ASN A 108 -14.12 -16.65 -2.67
N VAL A 109 -13.05 -16.28 -3.38
CA VAL A 109 -13.13 -15.76 -4.76
C VAL A 109 -13.93 -16.71 -5.66
N ASP A 110 -13.51 -17.98 -5.70
CA ASP A 110 -14.16 -19.00 -6.54
C ASP A 110 -15.62 -19.20 -6.13
N PHE A 111 -15.89 -19.27 -4.82
CA PHE A 111 -17.23 -19.43 -4.27
C PHE A 111 -18.15 -18.26 -4.63
N TYR A 112 -17.70 -17.03 -4.45
CA TYR A 112 -18.49 -15.82 -4.72
C TYR A 112 -18.75 -15.61 -6.20
N LEU A 113 -17.81 -15.95 -7.08
CA LEU A 113 -18.04 -15.93 -8.52
C LEU A 113 -19.07 -16.97 -8.96
N ASP A 114 -19.00 -18.22 -8.47
CA ASP A 114 -20.02 -19.25 -8.75
C ASP A 114 -21.42 -18.83 -8.29
N MET A 115 -21.51 -18.22 -7.10
CA MET A 115 -22.77 -17.65 -6.60
C MET A 115 -23.29 -16.54 -7.52
N ALA A 116 -22.43 -15.59 -7.90
CA ALA A 116 -22.82 -14.46 -8.76
C ALA A 116 -23.34 -14.92 -10.12
N ASP A 117 -22.88 -16.05 -10.64
CA ASP A 117 -23.35 -16.62 -11.90
C ASP A 117 -24.74 -17.26 -11.80
N LYS A 118 -25.09 -17.80 -10.63
CA LYS A 118 -26.41 -18.41 -10.37
C LYS A 118 -27.49 -17.38 -10.00
N ILE A 119 -27.10 -16.24 -9.44
CA ILE A 119 -28.02 -15.22 -8.92
C ILE A 119 -28.57 -14.34 -10.06
N GLN A 120 -29.89 -14.24 -10.11
CA GLN A 120 -30.61 -13.41 -11.10
C GLN A 120 -30.81 -11.96 -10.63
N ASP A 121 -30.89 -11.73 -9.32
CA ASP A 121 -31.05 -10.38 -8.78
C ASP A 121 -29.75 -9.59 -9.03
N PRO A 122 -29.81 -8.50 -9.82
CA PRO A 122 -28.60 -7.78 -10.23
C PRO A 122 -27.87 -7.13 -9.05
N MET A 123 -28.58 -6.76 -7.99
CA MET A 123 -27.99 -6.13 -6.81
C MET A 123 -27.21 -7.16 -5.99
N ILE A 124 -27.79 -8.34 -5.77
CA ILE A 124 -27.13 -9.43 -5.04
C ILE A 124 -25.96 -9.97 -5.87
N LYS A 125 -26.13 -10.12 -7.19
CA LYS A 125 -25.05 -10.51 -8.11
C LYS A 125 -23.87 -9.55 -8.03
N GLU A 126 -24.12 -8.25 -8.07
CA GLU A 126 -23.05 -7.23 -8.00
C GLU A 126 -22.39 -7.14 -6.62
N MET A 127 -23.11 -7.50 -5.55
CA MET A 127 -22.54 -7.62 -4.21
C MET A 127 -21.49 -8.75 -4.17
N PHE A 128 -21.83 -9.96 -4.66
CA PHE A 128 -20.87 -11.07 -4.69
C PHE A 128 -19.68 -10.83 -5.62
N LYS A 129 -19.89 -10.17 -6.77
CA LYS A 129 -18.78 -9.81 -7.66
C LYS A 129 -17.79 -8.85 -7.03
N ARG A 130 -18.28 -7.89 -6.23
CA ARG A 130 -17.42 -6.95 -5.52
C ARG A 130 -16.66 -7.64 -4.39
N ALA A 131 -17.35 -8.44 -3.57
CA ALA A 131 -16.69 -9.26 -2.54
C ALA A 131 -15.60 -10.14 -3.16
N ALA A 132 -15.88 -10.85 -4.26
CA ALA A 132 -14.86 -11.66 -4.96
C ALA A 132 -13.66 -10.84 -5.47
N ALA A 133 -13.88 -9.59 -5.89
CA ALA A 133 -12.78 -8.72 -6.31
C ALA A 133 -11.93 -8.27 -5.12
N ASP A 134 -12.56 -8.00 -3.99
CA ASP A 134 -11.90 -7.63 -2.74
C ASP A 134 -11.12 -8.84 -2.18
N GLU A 135 -11.70 -10.05 -2.14
CA GLU A 135 -10.99 -11.28 -1.72
C GLU A 135 -9.78 -11.58 -2.60
N GLN A 136 -9.87 -11.31 -3.91
CA GLN A 136 -8.72 -11.49 -4.80
C GLN A 136 -7.59 -10.51 -4.46
N ASN A 137 -7.91 -9.29 -4.02
CA ASN A 137 -6.93 -8.32 -3.54
C ASN A 137 -6.36 -8.76 -2.18
N HIS A 138 -7.19 -9.27 -1.27
CA HIS A 138 -6.78 -9.80 0.03
C HIS A 138 -5.79 -10.97 -0.13
N ALA A 139 -6.12 -11.94 -1.00
CA ALA A 139 -5.21 -13.02 -1.37
C ALA A 139 -3.88 -12.49 -1.93
N GLY A 140 -3.92 -11.43 -2.74
CA GLY A 140 -2.73 -10.73 -3.21
C GLY A 140 -1.84 -10.22 -2.07
N TRP A 141 -2.43 -9.59 -1.06
CA TRP A 141 -1.72 -9.12 0.13
C TRP A 141 -1.14 -10.25 0.98
N PHE A 142 -1.91 -11.31 1.24
CA PHE A 142 -1.39 -12.46 1.99
C PHE A 142 -0.27 -13.17 1.24
N SER A 143 -0.39 -13.31 -0.08
CA SER A 143 0.69 -13.81 -0.94
C SER A 143 1.94 -12.94 -0.84
N TYR A 144 1.75 -11.61 -0.89
CA TYR A 144 2.83 -10.66 -0.71
C TYR A 144 3.54 -10.84 0.65
N PHE A 145 2.80 -10.96 1.75
CA PHE A 145 3.36 -11.18 3.09
C PHE A 145 4.07 -12.53 3.24
N LEU A 146 3.67 -13.55 2.47
CA LEU A 146 4.35 -14.85 2.43
C LEU A 146 5.66 -14.81 1.64
N MET A 147 5.74 -13.96 0.61
CA MET A 147 6.92 -13.80 -0.24
C MET A 147 7.95 -12.87 0.40
N THR A 148 7.50 -11.90 1.20
CA THR A 148 8.40 -11.10 2.00
C THR A 148 8.91 -11.91 3.18
N ASN A 149 10.23 -11.97 3.33
CA ASN A 149 10.83 -12.46 4.58
C ASN A 149 10.24 -11.67 5.75
N GLU A 150 10.14 -12.24 6.95
CA GLU A 150 9.71 -11.53 8.18
C GLU A 150 10.54 -10.25 8.49
N LYS A 151 11.63 -10.02 7.73
CA LYS A 151 12.49 -8.83 7.74
C LYS A 151 12.30 -7.88 6.55
N ALA A 152 11.60 -8.30 5.51
CA ALA A 152 11.30 -7.53 4.31
C ALA A 152 9.99 -6.77 4.55
N THR A 153 10.15 -5.69 5.29
CA THR A 153 9.23 -4.57 5.35
C THR A 153 8.88 -4.12 3.91
N ILE A 154 7.61 -4.22 3.48
CA ILE A 154 7.03 -2.96 2.93
C ILE A 154 7.19 -2.00 4.09
N THR A 155 7.64 -0.80 3.77
CA THR A 155 8.03 0.15 4.78
C THR A 155 7.12 1.35 4.63
N ARG A 156 6.17 1.50 5.56
CA ARG A 156 5.75 2.79 6.09
C ARG A 156 7.04 3.46 6.40
N GLN A 157 7.33 4.46 5.61
CA GLN A 157 8.59 5.15 5.67
C GLN A 157 8.58 5.80 7.05
N ASN A 158 9.35 5.25 7.98
CA ASN A 158 9.87 6.06 9.09
C ASN A 158 10.96 6.95 8.47
N ALA A 159 11.39 8.02 9.14
CA ALA A 159 12.41 8.93 8.56
C ALA A 159 13.71 8.22 8.09
N GLY A 160 14.03 7.03 8.63
CA GLY A 160 15.14 6.19 8.17
C GLY A 160 14.89 5.38 6.88
N ASN A 161 13.65 5.33 6.38
CA ASN A 161 13.22 4.50 5.25
C ASN A 161 12.60 5.32 4.10
N PHE A 162 12.78 6.65 4.12
CA PHE A 162 12.35 7.61 3.10
C PHE A 162 13.54 8.11 2.28
N GLY A 163 13.36 8.34 0.97
CA GLY A 163 14.38 8.93 0.11
C GLY A 163 15.73 8.23 0.17
N ALA A 164 16.82 9.02 0.24
CA ALA A 164 18.19 8.52 0.30
C ALA A 164 18.46 7.61 1.50
N LYS A 165 17.94 7.96 2.70
CA LYS A 165 18.08 7.13 3.91
C LYS A 165 17.49 5.74 3.71
N GLY A 166 16.29 5.66 3.12
CA GLY A 166 15.66 4.39 2.81
C GLY A 166 16.41 3.56 1.79
N ALA A 167 16.87 4.21 0.72
CA ALA A 167 17.71 3.55 -0.27
C ALA A 167 19.01 2.98 0.32
N LEU A 168 19.66 3.70 1.24
CA LEU A 168 20.89 3.27 1.89
C LEU A 168 20.66 2.09 2.84
N ASN A 169 19.54 2.09 3.57
CA ASN A 169 19.17 1.01 4.49
C ASN A 169 18.62 -0.25 3.79
N ALA A 170 18.15 -0.13 2.55
CA ALA A 170 17.63 -1.26 1.80
C ALA A 170 18.71 -2.34 1.57
N THR A 171 18.40 -3.58 1.95
CA THR A 171 19.31 -4.74 1.77
C THR A 171 19.37 -5.23 0.32
N SER A 172 18.32 -4.97 -0.45
CA SER A 172 18.22 -5.23 -1.87
C SER A 172 17.43 -4.11 -2.53
N LEU A 173 17.75 -3.82 -3.80
CA LEU A 173 17.15 -2.74 -4.55
C LEU A 173 16.80 -3.22 -5.96
N HIS A 174 15.53 -3.07 -6.32
CA HIS A 174 15.04 -3.23 -7.69
C HIS A 174 14.77 -1.88 -8.33
N LEU A 175 14.61 -1.84 -9.66
CA LEU A 175 14.44 -0.60 -10.41
C LEU A 175 13.28 0.27 -9.89
N VAL A 176 12.14 -0.36 -9.58
CA VAL A 176 10.98 0.32 -8.98
C VAL A 176 11.39 1.07 -7.72
N GLN A 177 12.05 0.39 -6.78
CA GLN A 177 12.49 1.00 -5.51
C GLN A 177 13.51 2.12 -5.74
N MET A 178 14.44 1.95 -6.67
CA MET A 178 15.44 2.99 -6.98
C MET A 178 14.78 4.27 -7.52
N LEU A 179 13.80 4.14 -8.42
CA LEU A 179 13.04 5.27 -8.95
C LEU A 179 12.22 5.94 -7.85
N THR A 180 11.51 5.14 -7.04
CA THR A 180 10.70 5.62 -5.91
C THR A 180 11.56 6.40 -4.91
N TYR A 181 12.68 5.84 -4.45
CA TYR A 181 13.56 6.52 -3.49
C TYR A 181 14.21 7.78 -4.08
N ALA A 182 14.62 7.75 -5.35
CA ALA A 182 15.16 8.92 -6.02
C ALA A 182 14.14 10.08 -6.02
N LEU A 183 12.89 9.81 -6.43
CA LEU A 183 11.86 10.85 -6.47
C LEU A 183 11.45 11.35 -5.09
N GLN A 184 11.35 10.44 -4.12
CA GLN A 184 11.08 10.80 -2.72
C GLN A 184 12.15 11.72 -2.14
N ASP A 185 13.42 11.49 -2.46
CA ASP A 185 14.49 12.35 -1.97
C ASP A 185 14.40 13.78 -2.55
N GLU A 186 14.03 13.92 -3.83
CA GLU A 186 13.77 15.23 -4.43
C GLU A 186 12.55 15.94 -3.78
N PHE A 187 11.49 15.20 -3.45
CA PHE A 187 10.35 15.75 -2.68
C PHE A 187 10.77 16.18 -1.26
N LEU A 188 11.60 15.38 -0.59
CA LEU A 188 12.15 15.71 0.72
C LEU A 188 12.94 17.02 0.68
N ALA A 189 13.78 17.19 -0.34
CA ALA A 189 14.55 18.40 -0.56
C ALA A 189 13.64 19.61 -0.84
N GLN A 190 12.59 19.46 -1.67
CA GLN A 190 11.58 20.50 -1.89
C GLN A 190 10.94 20.99 -0.59
N SER A 191 10.40 20.06 0.20
CA SER A 191 9.72 20.36 1.45
C SER A 191 10.67 21.02 2.46
N ARG A 192 11.89 20.49 2.59
CA ARG A 192 12.92 21.01 3.49
C ARG A 192 13.33 22.44 3.15
N TYR A 193 13.65 22.73 1.88
CA TYR A 193 14.08 24.07 1.49
C TYR A 193 12.92 25.07 1.51
N ASN A 194 11.70 24.63 1.21
CA ASN A 194 10.51 25.45 1.39
C ASN A 194 10.32 25.88 2.85
N ASP A 195 10.42 24.93 3.80
CA ASP A 195 10.31 25.20 5.24
C ASP A 195 11.40 26.20 5.71
N ILE A 196 12.65 26.00 5.30
CA ILE A 196 13.76 26.92 5.60
C ILE A 196 13.49 28.33 5.08
N LEU A 197 13.03 28.47 3.83
CA LEU A 197 12.75 29.78 3.21
C LEU A 197 11.56 30.49 3.86
N LEU A 198 10.55 29.74 4.31
CA LEU A 198 9.41 30.29 5.05
C LEU A 198 9.84 30.77 6.44
N ASN A 199 10.70 30.02 7.15
CA ASN A 199 11.08 30.33 8.51
C ASN A 199 12.17 31.41 8.62
N PHE A 200 13.16 31.40 7.71
CA PHE A 200 14.32 32.30 7.77
C PHE A 200 14.32 33.39 6.69
N GLY A 201 13.30 33.41 5.83
CA GLY A 201 13.22 34.31 4.68
C GLY A 201 14.13 33.90 3.52
N TYR A 202 14.19 34.76 2.50
CA TYR A 202 14.92 34.44 1.27
C TYR A 202 16.43 34.28 1.50
N ILE A 203 16.92 33.06 1.29
CA ILE A 203 18.34 32.74 1.28
C ILE A 203 18.68 32.16 -0.09
N ARG A 204 19.49 32.89 -0.85
CA ARG A 204 19.80 32.59 -2.26
C ARG A 204 20.25 31.15 -2.51
N THR A 205 21.05 30.57 -1.62
CA THR A 205 21.55 29.19 -1.77
C THR A 205 20.40 28.19 -1.78
N PHE A 206 19.56 28.20 -0.74
CA PHE A 206 18.40 27.30 -0.64
C PHE A 206 17.38 27.53 -1.76
N ALA A 207 17.09 28.78 -2.12
CA ALA A 207 16.15 29.06 -3.22
C ALA A 207 16.62 28.51 -4.58
N ARG A 208 17.92 28.66 -4.90
CA ARG A 208 18.48 28.16 -6.17
C ARG A 208 18.54 26.64 -6.22
N ILE A 209 18.84 26.01 -5.09
CA ILE A 209 18.90 24.55 -5.00
C ILE A 209 17.48 23.99 -5.06
N GLN A 210 16.50 24.58 -4.38
CA GLN A 210 15.09 24.22 -4.53
C GLN A 210 14.62 24.29 -6.00
N GLU A 211 15.00 25.31 -6.75
CA GLU A 211 14.70 25.36 -8.20
C GLU A 211 15.39 24.25 -9.00
N ALA A 212 16.56 23.77 -8.54
CA ALA A 212 17.27 22.64 -9.14
C ALA A 212 16.55 21.31 -8.89
N GLU A 213 16.09 21.05 -7.66
CA GLU A 213 15.37 19.80 -7.37
C GLU A 213 14.05 19.69 -8.16
N LEU A 214 13.37 20.81 -8.45
CA LEU A 214 12.21 20.79 -9.36
C LEU A 214 12.56 20.30 -10.77
N ARG A 215 13.79 20.55 -11.23
CA ARG A 215 14.27 20.03 -12.52
C ARG A 215 14.62 18.55 -12.40
N HIS A 216 15.16 18.10 -11.26
CA HIS A 216 15.44 16.69 -11.01
C HIS A 216 14.15 15.85 -11.00
N ILE A 217 13.09 16.32 -10.33
CA ILE A 217 11.75 15.70 -10.38
C ILE A 217 11.32 15.53 -11.84
N ARG A 218 11.41 16.59 -12.67
CA ARG A 218 11.04 16.54 -14.09
C ARG A 218 11.91 15.60 -14.92
N LEU A 219 13.16 15.36 -14.52
CA LEU A 219 14.05 14.39 -15.18
C LEU A 219 13.71 12.95 -14.80
N LEU A 220 13.21 12.72 -13.59
CA LEU A 220 12.82 11.40 -13.09
C LEU A 220 11.48 10.94 -13.66
N LEU A 221 10.47 11.81 -13.74
CA LEU A 221 9.11 11.44 -14.14
C LEU A 221 9.00 10.66 -15.48
N PRO A 222 9.77 10.97 -16.55
CA PRO A 222 9.74 10.16 -17.77
C PRO A 222 10.19 8.70 -17.57
N LEU A 223 11.03 8.41 -16.57
CA LEU A 223 11.42 7.04 -16.25
C LEU A 223 10.27 6.26 -15.60
N PHE A 224 9.43 6.92 -14.79
CA PHE A 224 8.25 6.28 -14.19
C PHE A 224 7.28 5.82 -15.27
N ASP A 225 6.96 6.69 -16.24
CA ASP A 225 6.12 6.33 -17.38
C ASP A 225 6.75 5.20 -18.21
N ARG A 226 8.02 5.33 -18.59
CA ARG A 226 8.73 4.33 -19.42
C ARG A 226 8.78 2.94 -18.79
N TYR A 227 8.98 2.87 -17.47
CA TYR A 227 9.09 1.61 -16.73
C TYR A 227 7.77 1.18 -16.07
N GLN A 228 6.67 1.89 -16.34
CA GLN A 228 5.32 1.60 -15.81
C GLN A 228 5.31 1.52 -14.28
N VAL A 229 6.04 2.44 -13.65
CA VAL A 229 6.10 2.59 -12.19
C VAL A 229 5.13 3.70 -11.79
N GLU A 230 4.29 3.41 -10.81
CA GLU A 230 3.40 4.42 -10.24
C GLU A 230 4.21 5.51 -9.54
N VAL A 231 3.83 6.77 -9.78
CA VAL A 231 4.47 7.92 -9.13
C VAL A 231 3.97 7.96 -7.69
N PRO A 232 4.85 7.85 -6.67
CA PRO A 232 4.43 7.93 -5.28
C PRO A 232 3.84 9.31 -4.96
N GLU A 233 2.84 9.32 -4.06
CA GLU A 233 2.32 10.57 -3.48
C GLU A 233 3.43 11.31 -2.70
N ASP A 234 3.41 12.64 -2.75
CA ASP A 234 4.32 13.47 -1.96
C ASP A 234 3.81 13.64 -0.53
N ASN A 235 4.28 12.77 0.37
CA ASN A 235 4.12 12.87 1.82
C ASN A 235 5.40 13.39 2.52
N SER A 236 6.33 14.02 1.78
CA SER A 236 7.66 14.40 2.28
C SER A 236 7.65 15.32 3.51
N LYS A 237 6.56 16.09 3.70
CA LYS A 237 6.38 16.98 4.84
C LYS A 237 6.35 16.27 6.19
N GLU A 238 5.98 14.99 6.21
CA GLU A 238 5.97 14.16 7.42
C GLU A 238 7.39 13.80 7.89
N PHE A 239 8.40 13.98 7.03
CA PHE A 239 9.78 13.56 7.25
C PHE A 239 10.76 14.71 7.46
N ILE A 240 10.28 15.95 7.50
CA ILE A 240 11.12 17.12 7.75
C ILE A 240 10.90 17.68 9.16
N THR A 241 11.94 18.31 9.68
CA THR A 241 11.88 19.09 10.91
C THR A 241 12.43 20.48 10.65
N THR A 242 11.79 21.51 11.19
CA THR A 242 12.24 22.90 11.05
C THR A 242 13.54 23.12 11.82
N PRO A 243 14.65 23.53 11.17
CA PRO A 243 15.89 23.82 11.87
C PRO A 243 15.75 25.06 12.77
N ALA A 244 16.47 25.10 13.89
CA ALA A 244 16.43 26.22 14.82
C ALA A 244 17.26 27.42 14.33
N THR A 245 18.26 27.18 13.47
CA THR A 245 19.11 28.23 12.91
C THR A 245 19.45 28.03 11.44
N VAL A 246 19.81 29.12 10.75
CA VAL A 246 20.33 29.05 9.37
C VAL A 246 21.60 28.19 9.28
N LYS A 247 22.44 28.20 10.32
CA LYS A 247 23.65 27.37 10.37
C LYS A 247 23.30 25.88 10.41
N GLU A 248 22.33 25.51 11.24
CA GLU A 248 21.79 24.15 11.31
C GLU A 248 21.13 23.74 9.99
N ALA A 249 20.38 24.64 9.35
CA ALA A 249 19.80 24.40 8.02
C ALA A 249 20.88 24.04 6.97
N TYR A 250 22.03 24.72 7.00
CA TYR A 250 23.17 24.37 6.16
C TYR A 250 23.79 23.01 6.52
N ALA A 251 23.87 22.68 7.81
CA ALA A 251 24.39 21.38 8.25
C ALA A 251 23.48 20.22 7.79
N ILE A 252 22.17 20.37 7.93
CA ILE A 252 21.18 19.40 7.43
C ILE A 252 21.24 19.29 5.90
N GLY A 253 21.47 20.40 5.19
CA GLY A 253 21.70 20.39 3.75
C GLY A 253 22.95 19.57 3.36
N VAL A 254 24.07 19.75 4.08
CA VAL A 254 25.28 18.95 3.88
C VAL A 254 25.02 17.46 4.09
N GLU A 255 24.37 17.07 5.19
CA GLU A 255 24.02 15.67 5.47
C GLU A 255 23.14 15.09 4.35
N GLY A 256 22.10 15.82 3.94
CA GLY A 256 21.21 15.38 2.87
C GLY A 256 21.91 15.14 1.53
N GLU A 257 22.81 16.05 1.12
CA GLU A 257 23.53 15.86 -0.14
C GLU A 257 24.54 14.70 -0.09
N ILE A 258 25.18 14.46 1.06
CA ILE A 258 26.05 13.28 1.25
C ILE A 258 25.23 12.00 1.06
N GLU A 259 24.07 11.92 1.72
CA GLU A 259 23.18 10.76 1.62
C GLU A 259 22.66 10.57 0.20
N ASN A 260 22.26 11.63 -0.49
CA ASN A 260 21.80 11.58 -1.87
C ASN A 260 22.91 11.09 -2.84
N ILE A 261 24.14 11.60 -2.68
CA ILE A 261 25.31 11.14 -3.45
C ILE A 261 25.56 9.65 -3.21
N ASP A 262 25.54 9.21 -1.95
CA ASP A 262 25.76 7.82 -1.57
C ASP A 262 24.65 6.90 -2.09
N MET A 263 23.39 7.35 -2.06
CA MET A 263 22.25 6.65 -2.66
C MET A 263 22.51 6.40 -4.15
N TYR A 264 22.85 7.44 -4.93
CA TYR A 264 23.08 7.28 -6.36
C TYR A 264 24.32 6.44 -6.66
N ASN A 265 25.40 6.55 -5.88
CA ASN A 265 26.56 5.67 -5.98
C ASN A 265 26.17 4.20 -5.76
N LYS A 266 25.32 3.92 -4.76
CA LYS A 266 24.77 2.59 -4.50
C LYS A 266 23.93 2.09 -5.69
N PHE A 267 23.02 2.91 -6.23
CA PHE A 267 22.21 2.55 -7.40
C PHE A 267 23.08 2.21 -8.62
N MET A 268 24.10 3.03 -8.89
CA MET A 268 24.99 2.84 -10.03
C MET A 268 25.95 1.66 -9.88
N SER A 269 26.13 1.12 -8.67
CA SER A 269 26.88 -0.12 -8.45
C SER A 269 26.12 -1.37 -8.94
N LEU A 270 24.79 -1.25 -9.12
CA LEU A 270 23.92 -2.32 -9.58
C LEU A 270 23.80 -2.31 -11.11
N GLU A 271 23.31 -3.43 -11.65
CA GLU A 271 22.90 -3.51 -13.05
C GLU A 271 21.57 -2.77 -13.22
N ILE A 272 21.62 -1.66 -13.96
CA ILE A 272 20.49 -0.79 -14.24
C ILE A 272 20.49 -0.38 -15.72
N PRO A 273 19.31 -0.09 -16.31
CA PRO A 273 19.22 0.39 -17.68
C PRO A 273 20.05 1.65 -17.95
N ALA A 274 20.53 1.78 -19.19
CA ALA A 274 21.45 2.87 -19.56
C ALA A 274 20.84 4.26 -19.47
N ASP A 275 19.55 4.41 -19.78
CA ASP A 275 18.79 5.65 -19.63
C ASP A 275 18.62 6.06 -18.17
N VAL A 276 18.29 5.11 -17.28
CA VAL A 276 18.22 5.31 -15.83
C VAL A 276 19.60 5.73 -15.29
N ARG A 277 20.66 5.03 -15.70
CA ARG A 277 22.04 5.36 -15.31
C ARG A 277 22.43 6.77 -15.71
N ALA A 278 22.01 7.23 -16.89
CA ALA A 278 22.30 8.58 -17.37
C ALA A 278 21.63 9.64 -16.48
N VAL A 279 20.34 9.45 -16.13
CA VAL A 279 19.62 10.35 -15.23
C VAL A 279 20.23 10.34 -13.84
N PHE A 280 20.48 9.17 -13.24
CA PHE A 280 21.08 9.05 -11.91
C PHE A 280 22.49 9.65 -11.83
N THR A 281 23.28 9.52 -12.89
CA THR A 281 24.58 10.20 -13.01
C THR A 281 24.40 11.71 -12.96
N GLN A 282 23.45 12.26 -13.73
CA GLN A 282 23.19 13.69 -13.77
C GLN A 282 22.75 14.25 -12.41
N LEU A 283 21.87 13.53 -11.69
CA LEU A 283 21.35 13.96 -10.39
C LEU A 283 22.45 13.90 -9.31
N ARG A 284 23.22 12.80 -9.23
CA ARG A 284 24.40 12.73 -8.32
C ARG A 284 25.37 13.88 -8.56
N ASP A 285 25.68 14.18 -9.82
CA ASP A 285 26.64 15.22 -10.17
C ASP A 285 26.10 16.62 -9.81
N ALA A 286 24.78 16.83 -9.85
CA ALA A 286 24.14 18.02 -9.32
C ALA A 286 24.28 18.10 -7.78
N SER A 287 24.07 17.01 -7.06
CA SER A 287 24.25 16.94 -5.60
C SER A 287 25.68 17.21 -5.15
N LEU A 288 26.71 16.81 -5.91
CA LEU A 288 28.10 17.22 -5.63
C LEU A 288 28.27 18.76 -5.66
N ASN A 289 27.57 19.44 -6.57
CA ASN A 289 27.57 20.90 -6.64
C ASN A 289 26.76 21.52 -5.49
N HIS A 290 25.63 20.92 -5.11
CA HIS A 290 24.82 21.36 -3.97
C HIS A 290 25.62 21.23 -2.66
N LEU A 291 26.27 20.09 -2.43
CA LEU A 291 27.13 19.83 -1.27
C LEU A 291 28.17 20.93 -1.12
N THR A 292 28.90 21.24 -2.20
CA THR A 292 29.89 22.31 -2.21
C THR A 292 29.27 23.67 -1.83
N ALA A 293 28.05 23.95 -2.28
CA ALA A 293 27.34 25.18 -1.96
C ALA A 293 26.92 25.24 -0.49
N PHE A 294 26.43 24.12 0.09
CA PHE A 294 26.05 24.04 1.49
C PHE A 294 27.26 24.10 2.43
N GLU A 295 28.37 23.42 2.13
CA GLU A 295 29.60 23.50 2.92
C GLU A 295 30.13 24.94 3.00
N ARG A 296 30.15 25.65 1.86
CA ARG A 296 30.52 27.08 1.83
C ARG A 296 29.56 27.95 2.64
N GLY A 297 28.27 27.60 2.64
CA GLY A 297 27.26 28.29 3.45
C GLY A 297 27.47 28.05 4.94
N LEU A 298 27.74 26.81 5.34
CA LEU A 298 27.99 26.39 6.72
C LEU A 298 29.21 27.08 7.32
N GLN A 299 30.28 27.24 6.55
CA GLN A 299 31.50 27.94 6.98
C GLN A 299 31.29 29.44 7.22
N ARG A 300 30.27 30.06 6.60
CA ARG A 300 30.02 31.51 6.67
C ARG A 300 29.00 31.91 7.74
N LYS A 301 28.34 30.95 8.39
CA LYS A 301 27.19 31.17 9.26
C LYS A 301 27.42 30.69 10.69
#